data_AF-A0A7K1EWV8-F1
#
_entry.id   AF-A0A7K1EWV8-F1
#
_cell.length_a   1.000
_cell.length_b   1.000
_cell.length_c   1.000
_cell.angle_alpha   90.00
_cell.angle_beta   90.00
_cell.angle_gamma   90.00
#
_symmetry.space_group_name_H-M   'P 1'
#
loop_
_entity.id
_entity.type
_entity.pdbx_description
1 polymer ?
#
loop_
_entity_poly.entity_id
_entity_poly.type
_entity_poly.pdbx_seq_one_letter_code
_entity_poly.pdbx_strand_id
1 'polypeptide(L)'
;MATNQIVEVDERGRATLGKNNVAPGIYLLEIDNAGVISLHPAKVIKSAQAKLDSRPRLMKSIDTLSATKKLAPSKRGRPKRSLKS
;
A
#
# COMPACT_ATOMS: atom_id res chain seq x y z
N MET A 1 3.60 16.93 -18.28
CA MET A 1 2.15 16.84 -18.52
C MET A 1 1.65 15.55 -17.91
N ALA A 2 0.60 15.58 -17.10
CA ALA A 2 -0.03 14.37 -16.60
C ALA A 2 -0.96 13.81 -17.68
N THR A 3 -0.74 12.56 -18.10
CA THR A 3 -1.60 11.85 -19.04
C THR A 3 -2.71 11.18 -18.25
N ASN A 4 -3.93 11.74 -18.33
CA ASN A 4 -5.10 11.11 -17.75
C ASN A 4 -5.71 10.16 -18.78
N GLN A 5 -5.86 8.89 -18.42
CA GLN A 5 -6.45 7.86 -19.26
C GLN A 5 -7.56 7.14 -18.48
N ILE A 6 -8.72 6.98 -19.11
CA ILE A 6 -9.79 6.15 -18.59
C ILE A 6 -9.52 4.71 -19.03
N VAL A 7 -9.55 3.79 -18.07
CA VAL A 7 -9.30 2.35 -18.30
C VAL A 7 -10.45 1.58 -17.69
N GLU A 8 -10.98 0.61 -18.43
CA GLU A 8 -12.02 -0.28 -17.93
C GLU A 8 -11.45 -1.31 -16.94
N VAL A 9 -12.25 -1.60 -15.93
CA VAL A 9 -11.96 -2.62 -14.91
C VAL A 9 -12.87 -3.80 -15.19
N ASP A 10 -12.30 -4.99 -15.34
CA ASP A 10 -13.08 -6.21 -15.56
C ASP A 10 -13.86 -6.63 -14.29
N GLU A 11 -14.75 -7.62 -14.43
CA GLU A 11 -15.55 -8.15 -13.33
C GLU A 11 -14.71 -8.76 -12.19
N ARG A 12 -13.43 -9.03 -12.42
CA ARG A 12 -12.47 -9.54 -11.44
C ARG A 12 -11.66 -8.43 -10.79
N GLY A 13 -11.97 -7.16 -11.08
CA GLY A 13 -11.27 -6.00 -10.54
C GLY A 13 -9.91 -5.73 -11.19
N ARG A 14 -9.65 -6.23 -12.40
CA ARG A 14 -8.38 -6.04 -13.12
C ARG A 14 -8.51 -4.91 -14.12
N ALA A 15 -7.52 -4.02 -14.14
CA ALA A 15 -7.38 -2.98 -15.15
C ALA A 15 -6.05 -3.18 -15.89
N THR A 16 -6.07 -3.02 -17.21
CA THR A 16 -4.86 -3.13 -18.05
C THR A 16 -4.32 -1.73 -18.35
N LEU A 17 -3.23 -1.35 -17.68
CA LEU A 17 -2.51 -0.12 -17.99
C LEU A 17 -1.67 -0.34 -19.26
N GLY A 18 -1.87 0.49 -20.30
CA GLY A 18 -1.21 0.33 -21.59
C GLY A 18 0.33 0.27 -21.49
N LYS A 19 0.97 -0.47 -22.43
CA LYS A 19 2.41 -0.81 -22.42
C LYS A 19 3.38 0.38 -22.33
N ASN A 20 2.94 1.59 -22.68
CA ASN A 20 3.81 2.76 -22.78
C ASN A 20 4.02 3.50 -21.46
N ASN A 21 3.24 3.19 -20.42
CA ASN A 21 3.21 4.01 -19.20
C ASN A 21 3.85 3.32 -18.00
N VAL A 22 3.94 1.99 -17.97
CA VAL A 22 4.31 1.24 -16.77
C VAL A 22 5.15 0.01 -17.13
N ALA A 23 6.32 -0.15 -16.49
CA ALA A 23 7.15 -1.33 -16.65
C ALA A 23 6.50 -2.57 -15.97
N PRO A 24 6.59 -3.76 -16.58
CA PRO A 24 6.04 -4.97 -15.97
C PRO A 24 6.73 -5.29 -14.63
N GLY A 25 5.95 -5.69 -13.63
CA GLY A 25 6.47 -6.04 -12.31
C GLY A 25 5.42 -6.03 -11.21
N ILE A 26 5.89 -6.17 -9.97
CA ILE A 26 5.05 -6.11 -8.77
C ILE A 26 4.93 -4.66 -8.31
N TYR A 27 3.70 -4.24 -8.07
CA TYR A 27 3.33 -2.92 -7.55
C TYR A 27 2.66 -3.06 -6.19
N LEU A 28 2.87 -2.07 -5.33
CA LEU A 28 2.12 -1.93 -4.10
C LEU A 28 0.95 -0.98 -4.36
N LEU A 29 -0.21 -1.35 -3.84
CA LEU A 29 -1.46 -0.64 -4.00
C LEU A 29 -1.77 0.09 -2.69
N GLU A 30 -1.98 1.40 -2.78
CA GLU A 30 -2.45 2.24 -1.68
C GLU A 30 -3.82 2.82 -2.06
N ILE A 31 -4.75 2.81 -1.11
CA ILE A 31 -6.08 3.41 -1.26
C ILE A 31 -6.20 4.52 -0.25
N ASP A 32 -6.41 5.75 -0.72
CA ASP A 32 -6.61 6.89 0.16
C ASP A 32 -8.06 6.95 0.72
N ASN A 33 -8.31 7.90 1.62
CA ASN A 33 -9.64 8.08 2.22
C ASN A 33 -10.70 8.59 1.22
N ALA A 34 -10.28 9.14 0.08
CA ALA A 34 -11.16 9.57 -1.00
C ALA A 34 -11.46 8.43 -2.00
N GLY A 35 -10.86 7.25 -1.82
CA GLY A 35 -11.01 6.09 -2.70
C GLY A 35 -10.08 6.11 -3.92
N VAL A 36 -9.11 7.02 -3.97
CA VAL A 36 -8.08 7.07 -5.01
C VAL A 36 -7.08 5.95 -4.79
N ILE A 37 -6.78 5.22 -5.86
CA ILE A 37 -5.83 4.12 -5.87
C ILE A 37 -4.50 4.59 -6.45
N SER A 38 -3.44 4.51 -5.65
CA SER A 38 -2.06 4.80 -6.08
C SER A 38 -1.26 3.51 -6.22
N LEU A 39 -0.52 3.36 -7.32
CA LEU A 39 0.33 2.20 -7.60
C LEU A 39 1.81 2.60 -7.60
N HIS A 40 2.60 1.95 -6.75
CA HIS A 40 4.03 2.23 -6.61
C HIS A 40 4.89 1.02 -6.96
N PRO A 41 5.96 1.15 -7.77
CA PRO A 41 6.84 0.03 -8.08
C PRO A 41 7.48 -0.52 -6.79
N ALA A 42 7.39 -1.83 -6.57
CA ALA A 42 7.92 -2.45 -5.34
C ALA A 42 9.44 -2.23 -5.14
N LYS A 43 10.20 -2.00 -6.22
CA LYS A 43 11.65 -1.69 -6.14
C LYS A 43 11.91 -0.34 -5.48
N VAL A 44 11.05 0.67 -5.70
CA VAL A 44 11.16 1.99 -5.08
C VAL A 44 10.91 1.89 -3.58
N ILE A 45 9.98 1.02 -3.18
CA ILE A 45 9.71 0.75 -1.77
C ILE A 45 10.87 -0.01 -1.13
N LYS A 46 11.46 -1.01 -1.79
CA LYS A 46 12.63 -1.71 -1.24
C LYS A 46 13.81 -0.78 -0.96
N SER A 47 14.06 0.21 -1.83
CA SER A 47 15.13 1.18 -1.59
C SER A 47 14.76 2.22 -0.53
N ALA A 48 13.50 2.66 -0.47
CA ALA A 48 13.00 3.53 0.59
C ALA A 48 13.02 2.81 1.95
N GLN A 49 12.62 1.54 2.01
CA GLN A 49 12.66 0.69 3.18
C GLN A 49 14.11 0.45 3.62
N ALA A 50 15.03 0.12 2.70
CA ALA A 50 16.44 -0.03 3.05
C ALA A 50 17.06 1.28 3.58
N LYS A 51 16.64 2.44 3.06
CA LYS A 51 17.02 3.77 3.58
C LYS A 51 16.40 4.07 4.95
N LEU A 52 15.25 3.48 5.26
CA LEU A 52 14.57 3.62 6.54
C LEU A 52 15.21 2.69 7.60
N ASP A 53 15.49 1.45 7.23
CA ASP A 53 16.16 0.45 8.06
C ASP A 53 17.58 0.90 8.44
N SER A 54 18.27 1.64 7.57
CA SER A 54 19.58 2.25 7.87
C SER A 54 19.50 3.43 8.85
N ARG A 55 18.30 3.84 9.28
CA ARG A 55 18.05 4.93 10.23
C ARG A 55 17.38 4.41 11.51
N PRO A 56 18.10 3.69 12.38
CA PRO A 56 17.54 3.01 13.55
C PRO A 56 16.88 3.95 14.57
N ARG A 57 17.33 5.21 14.68
CA ARG A 57 16.67 6.22 15.54
C ARG A 57 15.27 6.60 15.04
N LEU A 58 15.13 6.73 13.72
CA LEU A 58 13.84 7.03 13.09
C LEU A 58 12.90 5.83 13.21
N MET A 59 13.39 4.61 12.99
CA MET A 59 12.61 3.39 13.22
C MET A 59 12.11 3.29 14.67
N LYS A 60 12.99 3.51 15.66
CA LYS A 60 12.57 3.55 17.08
C LYS A 60 11.49 4.60 17.34
N SER A 61 11.55 5.77 16.70
CA SER A 61 10.51 6.78 16.82
C SER A 61 9.18 6.34 16.18
N ILE A 62 9.21 5.65 15.05
CA ILE A 62 8.02 5.09 14.38
C ILE A 62 7.40 3.97 15.23
N ASP A 63 8.23 3.08 15.76
CA ASP A 63 7.80 1.98 16.61
C ASP A 63 7.18 2.50 17.91
N THR A 64 7.80 3.51 18.53
CA THR A 64 7.26 4.15 19.73
C THR A 64 5.97 4.92 19.44
N LEU A 65 5.86 5.62 18.31
CA LEU A 65 4.63 6.27 17.87
C LEU A 65 3.50 5.26 17.60
N SER A 66 3.82 4.12 16.98
CA SER A 66 2.89 3.02 16.72
C SER A 66 2.47 2.31 18.00
N ALA A 67 3.39 2.19 18.96
CA ALA A 67 3.13 1.63 20.28
C ALA A 67 2.33 2.59 21.19
N THR A 68 2.48 3.90 21.02
CA THR A 68 1.62 4.91 21.65
C THR A 68 0.26 4.94 20.96
N LYS A 69 -0.54 3.91 21.21
CA LYS A 69 -1.99 3.87 21.00
C LYS A 69 -2.69 5.00 21.78
N LYS A 70 -2.58 6.24 21.30
CA LYS A 70 -3.69 7.22 21.29
C LYS A 70 -4.40 7.25 19.92
N LEU A 71 -4.00 6.40 18.99
CA LEU A 71 -4.86 6.04 17.86
C LEU A 71 -5.69 4.85 18.31
N ALA A 72 -6.98 5.12 18.57
CA ALA A 72 -7.95 4.12 18.99
C ALA A 72 -7.81 2.86 18.11
N PRO A 73 -7.92 1.65 18.70
CA PRO A 73 -7.97 0.44 17.89
C PRO A 73 -9.09 0.60 16.86
N SER A 74 -8.71 0.62 15.58
CA SER A 74 -9.66 0.56 14.49
C SER A 74 -10.61 -0.59 14.76
N LYS A 75 -11.90 -0.29 14.88
CA LYS A 75 -12.99 -1.28 14.98
C LYS A 75 -13.13 -2.15 13.72
N ARG A 76 -12.16 -2.15 12.80
CA ARG A 76 -12.05 -3.22 11.79
C ARG A 76 -11.50 -4.47 12.47
N GLY A 77 -12.40 -5.15 13.18
CA GLY A 77 -12.16 -6.48 13.72
C GLY A 77 -11.64 -7.38 12.61
N ARG A 78 -10.42 -7.90 12.81
CA ARG A 78 -9.95 -9.07 12.07
C ARG A 78 -11.01 -10.15 12.29
N PRO A 79 -11.71 -10.65 11.24
CA PRO A 79 -12.68 -11.70 11.45
C PRO A 79 -11.97 -12.88 12.11
N LYS A 80 -12.49 -13.33 13.26
CA LYS A 80 -11.97 -14.53 13.92
C LYS A 80 -12.16 -15.69 12.96
N ARG A 81 -11.06 -16.37 12.62
CA ARG A 81 -11.09 -17.61 11.83
C ARG A 81 -11.90 -18.63 12.63
N SER A 82 -13.10 -18.99 12.18
CA SER A 82 -13.84 -20.10 12.77
C SER A 82 -13.13 -21.40 12.39
N LEU A 83 -12.55 -22.08 13.38
CA LEU A 83 -12.22 -23.50 13.24
C LEU A 83 -13.55 -24.26 13.36
N LYS A 84 -14.13 -24.65 12.22
CA LYS A 84 -15.16 -25.71 12.24
C LYS A 84 -14.42 -27.03 12.39
N SER A 85 -14.66 -27.71 13.51
CA SER A 85 -14.45 -29.15 13.69
C SER A 85 -15.46 -29.94 12.87
#